data_AF-A0A0Q4JWB2-F1
#
_entry.id   AF-A0A0Q4JWB2-F1
#
_cell.length_a   1.000
_cell.length_b   1.000
_cell.length_c   1.000
_cell.angle_alpha   90.00
_cell.angle_beta   90.00
_cell.angle_gamma   90.00
#
_symmetry.space_group_name_H-M   'P 1'
#
loop_
_entity.id
_entity.type
_entity.pdbx_description
1 polymer ?
#
loop_
_entity_poly.entity_id
_entity_poly.type
_entity_poly.pdbx_seq_one_letter_code
_entity_poly.pdbx_strand_id
1 'polypeptide(L)'
;MIGAAVALAIFGVFRGLAIASLRIDRDALARPVAAAFASGALDVEASWMHGNTEIGSHQYNDCLILFQAMDDRAPARLRAISPLSVPVDTNNSCAALHGFASGQVQPPTRFYHQYLHAHTTLARWLVPQLGVAGLRGLYKLLATLLLLAGIGYALMGLARGRRAHEAGAWLAIVVVFARWFGLESFGQSLGHGPADLVVLAFLLFLARGSAERPLGEGAVVIAAAAFGALTMQFEFLTGGLPLGLAVVLGAVPLALSVDVGNGRTLLRAVIAFSIAAGATMIAKLLLVAIMFPAGALATIEHQLLFRVGLEQAARRDTAVGGYEFVTHLWAGLEGMASGMHILVLGSLAIALVAGGWGYRRLRVSADAGERFRATALAASLLVPPLWLVLFWQHSAEHAWFMDRILTWDIAGGMALFALALRQPASE
;
A
#
# COMPACT_ATOMS: atom_id res chain seq x y z
N MET A 1 -16.52 -17.42 3.03
CA MET A 1 -16.36 -18.22 1.79
C MET A 1 -15.86 -17.38 0.62
N ILE A 2 -16.57 -16.33 0.18
CA ILE A 2 -16.15 -15.49 -0.97
C ILE A 2 -14.72 -14.93 -0.81
N GLY A 3 -14.40 -14.32 0.34
CA GLY A 3 -13.06 -13.78 0.60
C GLY A 3 -11.93 -14.79 0.40
N ALA A 4 -12.08 -16.00 0.97
CA ALA A 4 -11.10 -17.07 0.84
C ALA A 4 -11.00 -17.60 -0.61
N ALA A 5 -12.14 -17.77 -1.30
CA ALA A 5 -12.15 -18.23 -2.69
C ALA A 5 -11.44 -17.23 -3.62
N VAL A 6 -11.73 -15.94 -3.50
CA VAL A 6 -11.07 -14.87 -4.26
C VAL A 6 -9.57 -14.82 -3.94
N ALA A 7 -9.20 -14.90 -2.66
CA ALA A 7 -7.80 -14.91 -2.23
C ALA A 7 -7.02 -16.09 -2.80
N LEU A 8 -7.56 -17.31 -2.74
CA LEU A 8 -6.90 -18.49 -3.29
C LEU A 8 -6.79 -18.44 -4.81
N ALA A 9 -7.80 -17.89 -5.51
CA ALA A 9 -7.74 -17.68 -6.95
C ALA A 9 -6.62 -16.69 -7.32
N ILE A 10 -6.60 -15.50 -6.69
CA ILE A 10 -5.55 -14.49 -6.93
C ILE A 10 -4.18 -15.05 -6.53
N PHE A 11 -4.09 -15.75 -5.40
CA PHE A 11 -2.84 -16.39 -4.97
C PHE A 11 -2.35 -17.43 -5.97
N GLY A 12 -3.23 -18.29 -6.46
CA GLY A 12 -2.93 -19.27 -7.49
C GLY A 12 -2.45 -18.64 -8.79
N VAL A 13 -3.10 -17.55 -9.24
CA VAL A 13 -2.68 -16.80 -10.44
C VAL A 13 -1.27 -16.22 -10.26
N PHE A 14 -1.02 -15.47 -9.19
CA PHE A 14 0.30 -14.90 -8.93
C PHE A 14 1.38 -15.97 -8.71
N ARG A 15 1.02 -17.11 -8.12
CA ARG A 15 1.91 -18.27 -8.00
C ARG A 15 2.27 -18.85 -9.36
N GLY A 16 1.28 -19.02 -10.24
CA GLY A 16 1.50 -19.48 -11.62
C GLY A 16 2.38 -18.50 -12.39
N LEU A 17 2.09 -17.20 -12.29
CA LEU A 17 2.90 -16.14 -12.90
C LEU A 17 4.33 -16.12 -12.35
N ALA A 18 4.52 -16.31 -11.05
CA ALA A 18 5.84 -16.39 -10.42
C ALA A 18 6.64 -17.56 -10.99
N ILE A 19 6.05 -18.76 -11.07
CA ILE A 19 6.69 -19.94 -11.68
C ILE A 19 7.05 -19.66 -13.14
N ALA A 20 6.12 -19.10 -13.91
CA ALA A 20 6.35 -18.77 -15.31
C ALA A 20 7.48 -17.74 -15.48
N SER A 21 7.52 -16.71 -14.62
CA SER A 21 8.52 -15.65 -14.67
C SER A 21 9.96 -16.13 -14.41
N LEU A 22 10.13 -17.29 -13.75
CA LEU A 22 11.46 -17.85 -13.47
C LEU A 22 12.11 -18.52 -14.69
N ARG A 23 11.39 -18.61 -15.82
CA ARG A 23 11.95 -19.02 -17.11
C ARG A 23 12.69 -17.89 -17.82
N ILE A 24 12.55 -16.66 -17.33
CA ILE A 24 13.25 -15.50 -17.87
C ILE A 24 14.71 -15.60 -17.46
N ASP A 25 15.58 -15.53 -18.47
CA ASP A 25 17.01 -15.63 -18.31
C ASP A 25 17.56 -14.49 -17.45
N ARG A 26 18.56 -14.79 -16.62
CA ARG A 26 19.19 -13.81 -15.73
C ARG A 26 19.80 -12.66 -16.53
N ASP A 27 20.43 -12.93 -17.66
CA ASP A 27 21.11 -11.91 -18.46
C ASP A 27 20.11 -10.94 -19.12
N ALA A 28 18.85 -11.36 -19.29
CA ALA A 28 17.77 -10.48 -19.74
C ALA A 28 17.39 -9.42 -18.68
N LEU A 29 17.68 -9.68 -17.40
CA LEU A 29 17.49 -8.72 -16.30
C LEU A 29 18.78 -7.95 -15.97
N ALA A 30 19.93 -8.63 -15.98
CA ALA A 30 21.21 -8.03 -15.64
C ALA A 30 21.56 -6.84 -16.55
N ARG A 31 21.32 -6.97 -17.86
CA ARG A 31 21.62 -5.91 -18.83
C ARG A 31 20.82 -4.61 -18.57
N PRO A 32 19.46 -4.62 -18.47
CA PRO A 32 18.72 -3.41 -18.11
C PRO A 32 19.06 -2.84 -16.73
N VAL A 33 19.42 -3.68 -15.75
CA VAL A 33 19.86 -3.22 -14.42
C VAL A 33 21.19 -2.49 -14.52
N ALA A 34 22.18 -3.05 -15.22
CA ALA A 34 23.47 -2.40 -15.46
C ALA A 34 23.30 -1.08 -16.22
N ALA A 35 22.44 -1.06 -17.25
CA ALA A 35 22.10 0.15 -17.99
C ALA A 35 21.44 1.22 -17.09
N ALA A 36 20.63 0.82 -16.10
CA ALA A 36 20.00 1.74 -15.18
C ALA A 36 21.02 2.42 -14.25
N PHE A 37 22.04 1.70 -13.77
CA PHE A 37 23.15 2.33 -13.04
C PHE A 37 23.97 3.26 -13.93
N ALA A 38 24.27 2.84 -15.16
CA ALA A 38 25.04 3.65 -16.10
C ALA A 38 24.33 4.95 -16.51
N SER A 39 23.00 4.95 -16.58
CA SER A 39 22.21 6.14 -16.92
C SER A 39 21.82 7.01 -15.72
N GLY A 40 22.15 6.59 -14.49
CA GLY A 40 21.69 7.26 -13.27
C GLY A 40 20.22 6.98 -12.91
N ALA A 41 19.52 6.10 -13.63
CA ALA A 41 18.19 5.66 -13.20
C ALA A 41 18.22 4.81 -11.92
N LEU A 42 19.39 4.21 -11.63
CA LEU A 42 19.78 3.70 -10.32
C LEU A 42 21.10 4.33 -9.86
N ASP A 43 21.31 4.41 -8.55
CA ASP A 43 22.48 5.01 -7.91
C ASP A 43 23.02 3.99 -6.90
N VAL A 44 24.34 3.80 -6.94
CA VAL A 44 25.06 2.87 -6.08
C VAL A 44 25.23 3.45 -4.69
N GLU A 45 25.52 4.74 -4.57
CA GLU A 45 25.78 5.39 -3.28
C GLU A 45 24.48 5.59 -2.52
N ALA A 46 23.38 5.82 -3.25
CA ALA A 46 22.04 5.97 -2.75
C ALA A 46 22.05 6.90 -1.52
N SER A 47 22.34 8.17 -1.75
CA SER A 47 22.40 9.24 -0.73
C SER A 47 21.09 9.43 0.08
N TRP A 48 20.09 8.56 -0.14
CA TRP A 48 18.79 8.51 0.51
C TRP A 48 18.13 9.87 0.64
N MET A 49 18.33 10.74 -0.35
CA MET A 49 17.80 12.10 -0.35
C MET A 49 16.29 12.07 -0.28
N HIS A 50 15.74 12.47 0.87
CA HIS A 50 14.31 12.56 1.07
C HIS A 50 13.71 13.66 0.17
N GLY A 51 12.63 13.33 -0.53
CA GLY A 51 11.96 14.26 -1.46
C GLY A 51 12.55 14.32 -2.87
N ASN A 52 13.66 13.64 -3.14
CA ASN A 52 14.10 13.46 -4.52
C ASN A 52 13.18 12.44 -5.21
N THR A 53 12.36 12.95 -6.14
CA THR A 53 11.38 12.16 -6.89
C THR A 53 11.98 11.34 -8.02
N GLU A 54 13.31 11.27 -8.15
CA GLU A 54 14.02 10.48 -9.16
C GLU A 54 14.93 9.45 -8.51
N ILE A 55 15.74 9.85 -7.53
CA ILE A 55 16.70 8.99 -6.82
C ILE A 55 16.62 9.33 -5.32
N GLY A 56 15.94 8.49 -4.54
CA GLY A 56 15.64 8.75 -3.13
C GLY A 56 15.47 7.48 -2.30
N SER A 57 14.94 7.59 -1.09
CA SER A 57 14.74 6.46 -0.14
C SER A 57 13.96 5.29 -0.73
N HIS A 58 13.02 5.55 -1.65
CA HIS A 58 12.23 4.54 -2.35
C HIS A 58 13.07 3.56 -3.18
N GLN A 59 14.27 3.96 -3.58
CA GLN A 59 15.18 3.14 -4.36
C GLN A 59 15.69 1.91 -3.60
N TYR A 60 15.71 1.96 -2.26
CA TYR A 60 16.13 0.82 -1.44
C TYR A 60 15.31 -0.44 -1.80
N ASN A 61 13.99 -0.27 -1.91
CA ASN A 61 13.08 -1.35 -2.25
C ASN A 61 13.18 -1.73 -3.73
N ASP A 62 13.44 -0.78 -4.64
CA ASP A 62 13.66 -1.06 -6.05
C ASP A 62 14.87 -1.99 -6.25
N CYS A 63 16.00 -1.65 -5.63
CA CYS A 63 17.21 -2.45 -5.71
C CYS A 63 17.04 -3.83 -5.04
N LEU A 64 16.32 -3.90 -3.91
CA LEU A 64 15.96 -5.15 -3.26
C LEU A 64 15.14 -6.07 -4.19
N ILE A 65 14.12 -5.52 -4.85
CA ILE A 65 13.22 -6.28 -5.73
C ILE A 65 13.96 -6.74 -6.99
N LEU A 66 14.79 -5.88 -7.57
CA LEU A 66 15.61 -6.22 -8.75
C LEU A 66 16.64 -7.30 -8.41
N PHE A 67 17.28 -7.21 -7.24
CA PHE A 67 18.17 -8.27 -6.75
C PHE A 67 17.41 -9.60 -6.65
N GLN A 68 16.28 -9.59 -5.95
CA GLN A 68 15.42 -10.77 -5.79
C GLN A 68 14.89 -11.33 -7.12
N ALA A 69 14.62 -10.46 -8.09
CA ALA A 69 14.15 -10.83 -9.42
C ALA A 69 15.26 -11.52 -10.22
N MET A 70 16.48 -11.00 -10.17
CA MET A 70 17.65 -11.47 -10.91
C MET A 70 18.32 -12.69 -10.26
N ASP A 71 18.24 -12.84 -8.94
CA ASP A 71 18.93 -13.92 -8.23
C ASP A 71 18.34 -15.30 -8.55
N ASP A 72 19.14 -16.10 -9.24
CA ASP A 72 18.78 -17.41 -9.79
C ASP A 72 19.46 -18.60 -9.12
N ARG A 73 20.25 -18.35 -8.07
CA ARG A 73 21.18 -19.33 -7.50
C ARG A 73 20.51 -20.48 -6.75
N ALA A 74 19.25 -20.32 -6.35
CA ALA A 74 18.48 -21.37 -5.70
C ALA A 74 17.46 -22.03 -6.65
N PRO A 75 17.02 -23.28 -6.37
CA PRO A 75 16.06 -23.98 -7.22
C PRO A 75 14.78 -23.17 -7.48
N ALA A 76 14.35 -23.10 -8.74
CA ALA A 76 13.19 -22.30 -9.17
C ALA A 76 11.92 -22.60 -8.35
N ARG A 77 11.67 -23.86 -8.01
CA ARG A 77 10.52 -24.28 -7.18
C ARG A 77 10.45 -23.56 -5.83
N LEU A 78 11.60 -23.31 -5.21
CA LEU A 78 11.73 -22.60 -3.94
C LEU A 78 11.68 -21.10 -4.15
N ARG A 79 12.37 -20.57 -5.18
CA ARG A 79 12.37 -19.12 -5.50
C ARG A 79 10.99 -18.58 -5.85
N ALA A 80 10.13 -19.42 -6.42
CA ALA A 80 8.75 -19.05 -6.67
C ALA A 80 7.97 -18.83 -5.35
N ILE A 81 8.40 -19.45 -4.22
CA ILE A 81 7.74 -19.42 -2.89
C ILE A 81 8.43 -18.48 -1.91
N SER A 82 9.75 -18.26 -2.01
CA SER A 82 10.44 -17.19 -1.29
C SER A 82 11.60 -16.72 -2.15
N PRO A 83 11.74 -15.42 -2.47
CA PRO A 83 12.90 -14.96 -3.23
C PRO A 83 14.15 -15.01 -2.33
N LEU A 84 15.33 -14.84 -2.93
CA LEU A 84 16.56 -14.75 -2.15
C LEU A 84 16.75 -13.32 -1.62
N SER A 85 17.12 -13.20 -0.36
CA SER A 85 17.41 -11.92 0.31
C SER A 85 18.72 -11.34 -0.19
N VAL A 86 18.78 -10.00 -0.26
CA VAL A 86 20.06 -9.29 -0.23
C VAL A 86 20.81 -9.63 1.08
N PRO A 87 22.15 -9.60 1.07
CA PRO A 87 22.96 -9.80 2.29
C PRO A 87 22.56 -8.78 3.37
N VAL A 88 22.48 -9.25 4.62
CA VAL A 88 21.95 -8.44 5.75
C VAL A 88 22.95 -7.38 6.25
N ASP A 89 24.22 -7.53 5.89
CA ASP A 89 25.30 -6.64 6.33
C ASP A 89 25.52 -5.46 5.36
N THR A 90 24.74 -5.38 4.28
CA THR A 90 24.81 -4.23 3.37
C THR A 90 23.75 -3.21 3.80
N ASN A 91 24.18 -2.07 4.35
CA ASN A 91 23.32 -0.90 4.57
C ASN A 91 22.80 -0.29 3.24
N ASN A 92 23.10 -0.91 2.10
CA ASN A 92 22.80 -0.41 0.77
C ASN A 92 22.48 -1.56 -0.20
N SER A 93 21.18 -1.79 -0.41
CA SER A 93 20.67 -2.79 -1.37
C SER A 93 21.09 -2.51 -2.82
N CYS A 94 21.34 -1.25 -3.19
CA CYS A 94 21.76 -0.87 -4.54
C CYS A 94 23.22 -1.22 -4.81
N ALA A 95 24.11 -1.04 -3.83
CA ALA A 95 25.47 -1.53 -3.91
C ALA A 95 25.52 -3.07 -4.04
N ALA A 96 24.70 -3.78 -3.27
CA ALA A 96 24.59 -5.24 -3.38
C ALA A 96 24.08 -5.68 -4.76
N LEU A 97 23.06 -5.00 -5.28
CA LEU A 97 22.54 -5.25 -6.63
C LEU A 97 23.60 -4.99 -7.70
N HIS A 98 24.28 -3.84 -7.64
CA HIS A 98 25.31 -3.47 -8.60
C HIS A 98 26.46 -4.49 -8.61
N GLY A 99 26.96 -4.88 -7.43
CA GLY A 99 27.98 -5.90 -7.28
C GLY A 99 27.55 -7.29 -7.77
N PHE A 100 26.27 -7.65 -7.59
CA PHE A 100 25.73 -8.92 -8.07
C PHE A 100 25.49 -8.93 -9.59
N ALA A 101 25.07 -7.80 -10.16
CA ALA A 101 24.88 -7.61 -11.61
C ALA A 101 26.22 -7.64 -12.36
N SER A 102 27.28 -7.09 -11.76
CA SER A 102 28.64 -7.08 -12.32
C SER A 102 29.42 -8.37 -12.05
N GLY A 103 28.88 -9.32 -11.28
CA GLY A 103 29.55 -10.56 -10.90
C GLY A 103 30.64 -10.41 -9.84
N GLN A 104 30.79 -9.22 -9.24
CA GLN A 104 31.79 -8.92 -8.21
C GLN A 104 31.43 -9.49 -6.83
N VAL A 105 30.13 -9.67 -6.55
CA VAL A 105 29.64 -10.14 -5.25
C VAL A 105 28.77 -11.39 -5.43
N GLN A 106 29.02 -12.42 -4.63
CA GLN A 106 28.15 -13.59 -4.51
C GLN A 106 27.73 -13.77 -3.04
N PRO A 107 26.60 -13.20 -2.61
CA PRO A 107 26.19 -13.29 -1.21
C PRO A 107 25.73 -14.71 -0.83
N PRO A 108 25.66 -15.08 0.45
CA PRO A 108 25.12 -16.38 0.83
C PRO A 108 23.65 -16.53 0.36
N THR A 109 23.24 -17.74 -0.01
CA THR A 109 21.85 -18.02 -0.36
C THR A 109 20.98 -18.02 0.90
N ARG A 110 20.22 -16.95 1.09
CA ARG A 110 19.24 -16.82 2.17
C ARG A 110 17.87 -16.55 1.59
N PHE A 111 16.85 -17.30 1.99
CA PHE A 111 15.48 -17.05 1.55
C PHE A 111 14.81 -15.94 2.36
N TYR A 112 14.07 -15.09 1.66
CA TYR A 112 13.31 -14.00 2.23
C TYR A 112 11.83 -14.38 2.31
N HIS A 113 11.45 -15.05 3.40
CA HIS A 113 10.13 -15.67 3.51
C HIS A 113 8.97 -14.68 3.70
N GLN A 114 9.26 -13.47 4.15
CA GLN A 114 8.24 -12.47 4.50
C GLN A 114 7.53 -11.86 3.30
N TYR A 115 8.16 -11.85 2.12
CA TYR A 115 7.60 -11.18 0.97
C TYR A 115 6.83 -12.14 0.08
N LEU A 116 5.69 -11.65 -0.40
CA LEU A 116 4.96 -12.26 -1.49
C LEU A 116 5.58 -11.82 -2.83
N HIS A 117 5.47 -12.68 -3.84
CA HIS A 117 6.31 -12.62 -5.04
C HIS A 117 5.89 -11.60 -6.08
N ALA A 118 4.79 -10.88 -5.84
CA ALA A 118 4.12 -10.15 -6.90
C ALA A 118 5.05 -9.10 -7.53
N HIS A 119 5.80 -8.35 -6.73
CA HIS A 119 6.81 -7.40 -7.23
C HIS A 119 7.89 -8.06 -8.08
N THR A 120 8.54 -9.11 -7.55
CA THR A 120 9.61 -9.81 -8.27
C THR A 120 9.10 -10.43 -9.56
N THR A 121 7.86 -10.89 -9.57
CA THR A 121 7.20 -11.49 -10.74
C THR A 121 6.97 -10.42 -11.81
N LEU A 122 6.43 -9.26 -11.44
CA LEU A 122 6.27 -8.13 -12.36
C LEU A 122 7.62 -7.65 -12.89
N ALA A 123 8.62 -7.49 -12.01
CA ALA A 123 9.95 -7.05 -12.40
C ALA A 123 10.60 -8.01 -13.40
N ARG A 124 10.55 -9.33 -13.17
CA ARG A 124 11.06 -10.34 -14.11
C ARG A 124 10.45 -10.20 -15.50
N TRP A 125 9.13 -9.99 -15.59
CA TRP A 125 8.43 -9.87 -16.87
C TRP A 125 8.67 -8.53 -17.58
N LEU A 126 8.64 -7.43 -16.84
CA LEU A 126 8.53 -6.08 -17.42
C LEU A 126 9.88 -5.38 -17.58
N VAL A 127 10.85 -5.62 -16.69
CA VAL A 127 12.18 -4.98 -16.77
C VAL A 127 12.93 -5.36 -18.06
N PRO A 128 12.90 -6.60 -18.57
CA PRO A 128 13.54 -6.93 -19.85
C PRO A 128 12.95 -6.18 -21.04
N GLN A 129 11.69 -5.76 -20.96
CA GLN A 129 10.96 -5.12 -22.06
C GLN A 129 11.03 -3.59 -21.99
N LEU A 130 10.92 -3.03 -20.79
CA LEU A 130 10.79 -1.58 -20.55
C LEU A 130 12.06 -0.95 -19.98
N GLY A 131 12.99 -1.76 -19.47
CA GLY A 131 14.04 -1.32 -18.57
C GLY A 131 13.49 -0.87 -17.21
N VAL A 132 14.41 -0.53 -16.29
CA VAL A 132 14.04 -0.07 -14.93
C VAL A 132 13.30 1.26 -15.00
N ALA A 133 13.85 2.25 -15.72
CA ALA A 133 13.23 3.57 -15.86
C ALA A 133 11.86 3.50 -16.56
N GLY A 134 11.72 2.68 -17.60
CA GLY A 134 10.43 2.52 -18.30
C GLY A 134 9.36 1.88 -17.42
N LEU A 135 9.72 0.89 -16.59
CA LEU A 135 8.78 0.30 -15.62
C LEU A 135 8.35 1.30 -14.54
N ARG A 136 9.30 2.06 -13.98
CA ARG A 136 9.01 3.15 -13.01
C ARG A 136 8.08 4.21 -13.64
N GLY A 137 8.37 4.60 -14.88
CA GLY A 137 7.55 5.53 -15.65
C GLY A 137 6.13 5.00 -15.92
N LEU A 138 5.99 3.71 -16.21
CA LEU A 138 4.68 3.06 -16.39
C LEU A 138 3.85 3.12 -15.10
N TYR A 139 4.43 2.81 -13.94
CA TYR A 139 3.71 2.89 -12.67
C TYR A 139 3.26 4.33 -12.37
N LYS A 140 4.15 5.31 -12.56
CA LYS A 140 3.82 6.74 -12.41
C LYS A 140 2.68 7.17 -13.33
N LEU A 141 2.72 6.76 -14.60
CA LEU A 141 1.69 7.05 -15.59
C LEU A 141 0.34 6.45 -15.15
N LEU A 142 0.31 5.17 -14.80
CA LEU A 142 -0.91 4.49 -14.38
C LEU A 142 -1.51 5.13 -13.12
N ALA A 143 -0.69 5.46 -12.12
CA ALA A 143 -1.17 6.14 -10.90
C ALA A 143 -1.78 7.51 -11.23
N THR A 144 -1.11 8.27 -12.11
CA THR A 144 -1.61 9.57 -12.59
C THR A 144 -2.96 9.43 -13.31
N LEU A 145 -3.08 8.47 -14.21
CA LEU A 145 -4.33 8.23 -14.94
C LEU A 145 -5.48 7.81 -14.01
N LEU A 146 -5.22 6.97 -13.01
CA LEU A 146 -6.22 6.58 -12.02
C LEU A 146 -6.72 7.77 -11.20
N LEU A 147 -5.82 8.67 -10.78
CA LEU A 147 -6.19 9.90 -10.07
C LEU A 147 -7.00 10.85 -10.96
N LEU A 148 -6.53 11.12 -12.18
CA LEU A 148 -7.25 12.00 -13.11
C LEU A 148 -8.64 11.44 -13.43
N ALA A 149 -8.77 10.13 -13.60
CA ALA A 149 -10.06 9.48 -13.76
C ALA A 149 -10.95 9.66 -12.51
N GLY A 150 -10.39 9.50 -11.31
CA GLY A 150 -11.09 9.71 -10.04
C GLY A 150 -11.61 11.14 -9.88
N ILE A 151 -10.77 12.14 -10.19
CA ILE A 151 -11.14 13.56 -10.22
C ILE A 151 -12.26 13.78 -11.24
N GLY A 152 -12.11 13.23 -12.45
CA GLY A 152 -13.11 13.31 -13.50
C GLY A 152 -14.47 12.76 -13.06
N TYR A 153 -14.50 11.59 -12.42
CA TYR A 153 -15.74 11.01 -11.87
C TYR A 153 -16.36 11.85 -10.76
N ALA A 154 -15.56 12.40 -9.86
CA ALA A 154 -16.04 13.29 -8.81
C ALA A 154 -16.64 14.59 -9.38
N LEU A 155 -15.96 15.22 -10.34
CA LEU A 155 -16.46 16.43 -11.01
C LEU A 155 -17.73 16.16 -11.83
N MET A 156 -17.81 15.04 -12.55
CA MET A 156 -19.03 14.62 -13.24
C MET A 156 -20.19 14.39 -12.26
N GLY A 157 -19.92 13.79 -11.10
CA GLY A 157 -20.91 13.59 -10.04
C GLY A 157 -21.45 14.92 -9.50
N LEU A 158 -20.57 15.92 -9.30
CA LEU A 158 -20.95 17.27 -8.91
C LEU A 158 -21.81 17.95 -9.98
N ALA A 159 -21.40 17.88 -11.25
CA ALA A 159 -22.11 18.49 -12.37
C ALA A 159 -23.51 17.90 -12.58
N ARG A 160 -23.71 16.60 -12.33
CA ARG A 160 -25.01 15.92 -12.48
C ARG A 160 -25.98 16.20 -11.32
N GLY A 161 -25.51 16.71 -10.19
CA GLY A 161 -26.35 17.12 -9.04
C GLY A 161 -26.99 15.99 -8.21
N ARG A 162 -27.19 14.78 -8.75
CA ARG A 162 -27.96 13.70 -8.09
C ARG A 162 -27.37 13.17 -6.78
N ARG A 163 -26.04 13.24 -6.62
CA ARG A 163 -25.28 12.78 -5.43
C ARG A 163 -24.12 13.72 -5.14
N ALA A 164 -24.42 15.00 -5.18
CA ALA A 164 -23.38 16.03 -5.19
C ALA A 164 -22.60 16.10 -3.85
N HIS A 165 -23.16 15.57 -2.76
CA HIS A 165 -22.49 15.44 -1.47
C HIS A 165 -21.39 14.39 -1.54
N GLU A 166 -21.72 13.17 -1.96
CA GLU A 166 -20.73 12.10 -2.12
C GLU A 166 -19.70 12.44 -3.18
N ALA A 167 -20.08 13.12 -4.25
CA ALA A 167 -19.16 13.60 -5.27
C ALA A 167 -18.13 14.61 -4.70
N GLY A 168 -18.56 15.51 -3.81
CA GLY A 168 -17.65 16.40 -3.09
C GLY A 168 -16.70 15.66 -2.15
N ALA A 169 -17.19 14.62 -1.46
CA ALA A 169 -16.37 13.75 -0.63
C ALA A 169 -15.31 12.99 -1.46
N TRP A 170 -15.70 12.44 -2.61
CA TRP A 170 -14.79 11.78 -3.53
C TRP A 170 -13.74 12.73 -4.09
N LEU A 171 -14.13 13.97 -4.44
CA LEU A 171 -13.17 14.97 -4.88
C LEU A 171 -12.12 15.25 -3.80
N ALA A 172 -12.55 15.42 -2.55
CA ALA A 172 -11.65 15.62 -1.42
C ALA A 172 -10.69 14.44 -1.24
N ILE A 173 -11.20 13.19 -1.26
CA ILE A 173 -10.38 11.99 -1.14
C ILE A 173 -9.33 11.93 -2.25
N VAL A 174 -9.74 12.04 -3.52
CA VAL A 174 -8.81 11.86 -4.65
C VAL A 174 -7.77 12.99 -4.71
N VAL A 175 -8.16 14.24 -4.43
CA VAL A 175 -7.21 15.37 -4.37
C VAL A 175 -6.21 15.20 -3.23
N VAL A 176 -6.65 14.73 -2.06
CA VAL A 176 -5.73 14.45 -0.95
C VAL A 176 -4.76 13.33 -1.31
N PHE A 177 -5.23 12.22 -1.90
CA PHE A 177 -4.35 11.16 -2.38
C PHE A 177 -3.37 11.65 -3.45
N ALA A 178 -3.82 12.51 -4.36
CA ALA A 178 -2.96 13.08 -5.39
C ALA A 178 -1.81 13.90 -4.81
N ARG A 179 -2.02 14.57 -3.66
CA ARG A 179 -1.02 15.47 -3.07
C ARG A 179 -0.18 14.84 -1.98
N TRP A 180 -0.80 14.07 -1.09
CA TRP A 180 -0.22 13.69 0.21
C TRP A 180 0.20 12.22 0.28
N PHE A 181 -0.21 11.40 -0.70
CA PHE A 181 0.13 9.99 -0.72
C PHE A 181 1.58 9.70 -1.13
N GLY A 182 2.34 10.74 -1.51
CA GLY A 182 3.74 10.64 -1.92
C GLY A 182 3.94 9.97 -3.29
N LEU A 183 2.98 10.09 -4.21
CA LEU A 183 3.00 9.38 -5.49
C LEU A 183 4.15 9.79 -6.40
N GLU A 184 4.66 11.01 -6.25
CA GLU A 184 5.80 11.52 -6.99
C GLU A 184 7.08 10.74 -6.67
N SER A 185 7.25 10.30 -5.41
CA SER A 185 8.39 9.52 -4.94
C SER A 185 8.12 8.02 -5.00
N PHE A 186 7.00 7.58 -4.42
CA PHE A 186 6.66 6.18 -4.18
C PHE A 186 5.87 5.52 -5.30
N GLY A 187 5.02 6.28 -6.01
CA GLY A 187 4.12 5.75 -7.03
C GLY A 187 4.83 5.16 -8.24
N GLN A 188 6.12 5.46 -8.39
CA GLN A 188 7.01 4.90 -9.41
C GLN A 188 7.91 3.78 -8.89
N SER A 189 8.02 3.58 -7.58
CA SER A 189 8.88 2.56 -6.99
C SER A 189 8.39 1.16 -7.38
N LEU A 190 9.32 0.26 -7.63
CA LEU A 190 9.03 -1.15 -7.86
C LEU A 190 8.43 -1.83 -6.64
N GLY A 191 8.69 -1.31 -5.43
CA GLY A 191 8.18 -1.86 -4.18
C GLY A 191 6.91 -1.23 -3.64
N HIS A 192 6.56 -0.01 -4.07
CA HIS A 192 5.35 0.68 -3.61
C HIS A 192 4.34 0.95 -4.72
N GLY A 193 4.79 1.23 -5.94
CA GLY A 193 3.94 1.55 -7.08
C GLY A 193 2.81 0.54 -7.30
N PRO A 194 3.08 -0.78 -7.37
CA PRO A 194 2.02 -1.77 -7.53
C PRO A 194 0.97 -1.76 -6.41
N ALA A 195 1.39 -1.59 -5.15
CA ALA A 195 0.46 -1.47 -4.02
C ALA A 195 -0.38 -0.19 -4.10
N ASP A 196 0.25 0.93 -4.47
CA ASP A 196 -0.42 2.21 -4.68
C ASP A 196 -1.47 2.11 -5.80
N LEU A 197 -1.14 1.44 -6.91
CA LEU A 197 -2.07 1.19 -8.02
C LEU A 197 -3.29 0.38 -7.58
N VAL A 198 -3.10 -0.62 -6.71
CA VAL A 198 -4.19 -1.44 -6.16
C VAL A 198 -5.14 -0.58 -5.30
N VAL A 199 -4.60 0.29 -4.44
CA VAL A 199 -5.40 1.23 -3.63
C VAL A 199 -6.16 2.22 -4.50
N LEU A 200 -5.46 2.88 -5.44
CA LEU A 200 -6.04 3.88 -6.33
C LEU A 200 -7.11 3.27 -7.27
N ALA A 201 -6.88 2.06 -7.78
CA ALA A 201 -7.86 1.36 -8.59
C ALA A 201 -9.12 1.00 -7.80
N PHE A 202 -8.98 0.60 -6.53
CA PHE A 202 -10.11 0.33 -5.65
C PHE A 202 -10.90 1.61 -5.34
N LEU A 203 -10.22 2.73 -5.03
CA LEU A 203 -10.86 4.04 -4.85
C LEU A 203 -11.60 4.49 -6.12
N LEU A 204 -10.99 4.33 -7.30
CA LEU A 204 -11.63 4.66 -8.58
C LEU A 204 -12.88 3.81 -8.82
N PHE A 205 -12.81 2.50 -8.54
CA PHE A 205 -13.97 1.61 -8.64
C PHE A 205 -15.15 2.09 -7.77
N LEU A 206 -14.86 2.48 -6.52
CA LEU A 206 -15.87 3.01 -5.60
C LEU A 206 -16.39 4.39 -6.04
N ALA A 207 -15.51 5.30 -6.47
CA ALA A 207 -15.88 6.63 -6.96
C ALA A 207 -16.79 6.54 -8.20
N ARG A 208 -16.43 5.67 -9.15
CA ARG A 208 -17.24 5.37 -10.33
C ARG A 208 -18.62 4.83 -9.94
N GLY A 209 -18.66 3.85 -9.03
CA GLY A 209 -19.92 3.30 -8.51
C GLY A 209 -20.78 4.37 -7.84
N SER A 210 -20.18 5.27 -7.07
CA SER A 210 -20.91 6.39 -6.47
C SER A 210 -21.51 7.33 -7.52
N ALA A 211 -20.77 7.65 -8.59
CA ALA A 211 -21.15 8.62 -9.61
C ALA A 211 -22.12 8.09 -10.70
N GLU A 212 -22.01 6.82 -11.08
CA GLU A 212 -22.83 6.20 -12.14
C GLU A 212 -24.08 5.53 -11.57
N ARG A 213 -23.88 4.55 -10.67
CA ARG A 213 -24.94 3.76 -10.06
C ARG A 213 -24.42 3.09 -8.78
N PRO A 214 -25.13 3.23 -7.64
CA PRO A 214 -24.70 2.63 -6.38
C PRO A 214 -24.34 1.15 -6.52
N LEU A 215 -23.25 0.76 -5.88
CA LEU A 215 -22.74 -0.60 -5.96
C LEU A 215 -23.62 -1.57 -5.18
N GLY A 216 -23.92 -2.71 -5.81
CA GLY A 216 -24.60 -3.82 -5.13
C GLY A 216 -23.66 -4.56 -4.17
N GLU A 217 -24.24 -5.26 -3.20
CA GLU A 217 -23.49 -5.98 -2.15
C GLU A 217 -22.44 -6.94 -2.73
N GLY A 218 -22.83 -7.78 -3.69
CA GLY A 218 -21.92 -8.77 -4.28
C GLY A 218 -20.69 -8.13 -4.93
N ALA A 219 -20.87 -7.01 -5.65
CA ALA A 219 -19.76 -6.30 -6.28
C ALA A 219 -18.79 -5.72 -5.24
N VAL A 220 -19.31 -5.12 -4.17
CA VAL A 220 -18.49 -4.58 -3.08
C VAL A 220 -17.74 -5.68 -2.33
N VAL A 221 -18.40 -6.78 -2.00
CA VAL A 221 -17.78 -7.90 -1.27
C VAL A 221 -16.67 -8.56 -2.09
N ILE A 222 -16.90 -8.78 -3.39
CA ILE A 222 -15.88 -9.34 -4.30
C ILE A 222 -14.73 -8.36 -4.47
N ALA A 223 -15.01 -7.07 -4.70
CA ALA A 223 -13.98 -6.05 -4.86
C ALA A 223 -13.14 -5.87 -3.59
N ALA A 224 -13.76 -5.88 -2.40
CA ALA A 224 -13.05 -5.81 -1.12
C ALA A 224 -12.19 -7.05 -0.87
N ALA A 225 -12.67 -8.24 -1.24
CA ALA A 225 -11.87 -9.47 -1.18
C ALA A 225 -10.67 -9.41 -2.14
N ALA A 226 -10.90 -8.97 -3.39
CA ALA A 226 -9.83 -8.83 -4.37
C ALA A 226 -8.80 -7.79 -3.91
N PHE A 227 -9.28 -6.66 -3.36
CA PHE A 227 -8.44 -5.63 -2.78
C PHE A 227 -7.58 -6.18 -1.64
N GLY A 228 -8.17 -6.88 -0.66
CA GLY A 228 -7.41 -7.47 0.45
C GLY A 228 -6.36 -8.50 0.00
N ALA A 229 -6.71 -9.36 -0.95
CA ALA A 229 -5.78 -10.33 -1.52
C ALA A 229 -4.64 -9.66 -2.31
N LEU A 230 -4.95 -8.66 -3.13
CA LEU A 230 -3.95 -7.93 -3.92
C LEU A 230 -3.05 -7.06 -3.04
N THR A 231 -3.61 -6.39 -2.02
CA THR A 231 -2.82 -5.70 -1.01
C THR A 231 -1.84 -6.68 -0.40
N MET A 232 -2.28 -7.82 0.13
CA MET A 232 -1.36 -8.82 0.68
C MET A 232 -0.29 -9.25 -0.35
N GLN A 233 -0.63 -9.47 -1.61
CA GLN A 233 0.34 -9.87 -2.63
C GLN A 233 1.45 -8.84 -2.91
N PHE A 234 1.09 -7.56 -2.92
CA PHE A 234 1.99 -6.44 -3.20
C PHE A 234 2.47 -5.72 -1.96
N GLU A 235 2.14 -6.19 -0.77
CA GLU A 235 2.29 -5.36 0.42
C GLU A 235 2.29 -6.25 1.65
N PHE A 236 3.47 -6.47 2.26
CA PHE A 236 3.55 -7.09 3.57
C PHE A 236 4.09 -6.11 4.60
N LEU A 237 3.15 -5.52 5.34
CA LEU A 237 3.36 -4.63 6.49
C LEU A 237 3.99 -3.27 6.16
N THR A 238 4.18 -2.89 4.92
CA THR A 238 4.55 -1.52 4.52
C THR A 238 3.43 -0.45 4.63
N GLY A 239 2.31 -0.75 5.29
CA GLY A 239 1.20 0.19 5.55
C GLY A 239 -0.04 0.04 4.65
N GLY A 240 -0.01 -0.81 3.62
CA GLY A 240 -1.17 -1.03 2.75
C GLY A 240 -2.34 -1.77 3.40
N LEU A 241 -2.08 -2.72 4.31
CA LEU A 241 -3.13 -3.38 5.10
C LEU A 241 -3.96 -2.41 5.97
N PRO A 242 -3.36 -1.58 6.85
CA PRO A 242 -4.13 -0.62 7.64
C PRO A 242 -4.81 0.43 6.76
N LEU A 243 -4.12 0.94 5.73
CA LEU A 243 -4.72 1.88 4.78
C LEU A 243 -5.91 1.25 4.04
N GLY A 244 -5.75 0.01 3.57
CA GLY A 244 -6.80 -0.72 2.86
C GLY A 244 -8.02 -0.99 3.74
N LEU A 245 -7.81 -1.35 5.01
CA LEU A 245 -8.90 -1.49 5.98
C LEU A 245 -9.61 -0.16 6.23
N ALA A 246 -8.87 0.93 6.39
CA ALA A 246 -9.42 2.27 6.56
C ALA A 246 -10.26 2.70 5.35
N VAL A 247 -9.74 2.49 4.13
CA VAL A 247 -10.44 2.74 2.86
C VAL A 247 -11.71 1.90 2.74
N VAL A 248 -11.65 0.60 3.06
CA VAL A 248 -12.86 -0.26 3.03
C VAL A 248 -13.90 0.23 4.03
N LEU A 249 -13.48 0.61 5.25
CA LEU A 249 -14.39 1.10 6.27
C LEU A 249 -15.06 2.42 5.90
N GLY A 250 -14.29 3.41 5.42
CA GLY A 250 -14.82 4.76 5.21
C GLY A 250 -15.27 5.07 3.78
N ALA A 251 -14.67 4.47 2.74
CA ALA A 251 -15.00 4.78 1.35
C ALA A 251 -16.15 3.93 0.78
N VAL A 252 -16.28 2.66 1.20
CA VAL A 252 -17.37 1.79 0.72
C VAL A 252 -18.76 2.39 0.99
N PRO A 253 -19.08 2.93 2.18
CA PRO A 253 -20.38 3.55 2.45
C PRO A 253 -20.75 4.70 1.51
N LEU A 254 -19.77 5.37 0.90
CA LEU A 254 -19.97 6.45 -0.07
C LEU A 254 -20.39 5.91 -1.45
N ALA A 255 -20.11 4.64 -1.74
CA ALA A 255 -20.47 3.98 -3.00
C ALA A 255 -21.76 3.15 -2.93
N LEU A 256 -22.29 2.88 -1.72
CA LEU A 256 -23.52 2.14 -1.51
C LEU A 256 -24.78 3.00 -1.74
N SER A 257 -25.93 2.33 -1.96
CA SER A 257 -27.25 2.99 -1.99
C SER A 257 -27.65 3.45 -0.58
N VAL A 258 -28.72 4.22 -0.43
CA VAL A 258 -29.19 4.73 0.88
C VAL A 258 -30.01 3.68 1.65
N ASP A 259 -30.28 2.52 1.05
CA ASP A 259 -31.27 1.55 1.54
C ASP A 259 -30.84 0.77 2.79
N VAL A 260 -31.85 0.21 3.48
CA VAL A 260 -31.71 -0.64 4.67
C VAL A 260 -30.88 -1.89 4.33
N GLY A 261 -29.67 -1.97 4.88
CA GLY A 261 -28.74 -3.09 4.63
C GLY A 261 -27.26 -2.69 4.58
N ASN A 262 -26.97 -1.40 4.44
CA ASN A 262 -25.61 -0.87 4.28
C ASN A 262 -24.62 -1.30 5.37
N GLY A 263 -25.05 -1.36 6.64
CA GLY A 263 -24.20 -1.82 7.74
C GLY A 263 -23.78 -3.28 7.58
N ARG A 264 -24.69 -4.14 7.11
CA ARG A 264 -24.40 -5.56 6.84
C ARG A 264 -23.47 -5.70 5.64
N THR A 265 -23.71 -4.93 4.57
CA THR A 265 -22.83 -4.91 3.38
C THR A 265 -21.42 -4.45 3.73
N LEU A 266 -21.29 -3.37 4.51
CA LEU A 266 -19.99 -2.89 4.99
C LEU A 266 -19.27 -3.95 5.83
N LEU A 267 -19.97 -4.54 6.81
CA LEU A 267 -19.40 -5.59 7.64
C LEU A 267 -18.94 -6.78 6.80
N ARG A 268 -19.74 -7.21 5.81
CA ARG A 268 -19.36 -8.26 4.87
C ARG A 268 -18.14 -7.88 4.03
N ALA A 269 -18.02 -6.62 3.60
CA ALA A 269 -16.88 -6.12 2.84
C ALA A 269 -15.60 -6.13 3.69
N VAL A 270 -15.67 -5.65 4.94
CA VAL A 270 -14.56 -5.68 5.91
C VAL A 270 -14.13 -7.13 6.19
N ILE A 271 -15.08 -8.01 6.50
CA ILE A 271 -14.80 -9.44 6.70
C ILE A 271 -14.18 -10.05 5.45
N ALA A 272 -14.68 -9.72 4.26
CA ALA A 272 -14.16 -10.25 3.01
C ALA A 272 -12.72 -9.79 2.73
N PHE A 273 -12.42 -8.50 2.96
CA PHE A 273 -11.06 -7.95 2.89
C PHE A 273 -10.12 -8.68 3.87
N SER A 274 -10.49 -8.77 5.15
CA SER A 274 -9.66 -9.37 6.19
C SER A 274 -9.46 -10.87 5.98
N ILE A 275 -10.51 -11.61 5.63
CA ILE A 275 -10.40 -13.05 5.29
C ILE A 275 -9.53 -13.23 4.06
N ALA A 276 -9.66 -12.37 3.04
CA ALA A 276 -8.86 -12.52 1.82
C ALA A 276 -7.37 -12.29 2.09
N ALA A 277 -7.02 -11.19 2.79
CA ALA A 277 -5.65 -10.92 3.20
C ALA A 277 -5.08 -12.07 4.07
N GLY A 278 -5.83 -12.50 5.08
CA GLY A 278 -5.44 -13.62 5.94
C GLY A 278 -5.27 -14.94 5.19
N ALA A 279 -6.18 -15.28 4.28
CA ALA A 279 -6.11 -16.50 3.48
C ALA A 279 -4.90 -16.48 2.52
N THR A 280 -4.58 -15.33 1.90
CA THR A 280 -3.38 -15.17 1.08
C THR A 280 -2.11 -15.40 1.90
N MET A 281 -2.03 -14.84 3.12
CA MET A 281 -0.90 -15.08 4.01
C MET A 281 -0.81 -16.55 4.45
N ILE A 282 -1.93 -17.14 4.90
CA ILE A 282 -1.97 -18.54 5.32
C ILE A 282 -1.52 -19.46 4.18
N ALA A 283 -2.00 -19.24 2.95
CA ALA A 283 -1.57 -20.02 1.78
C ALA A 283 -0.05 -19.93 1.56
N LYS A 284 0.54 -18.74 1.73
CA LYS A 284 1.99 -18.56 1.68
C LYS A 284 2.71 -19.29 2.80
N LEU A 285 2.26 -19.17 4.05
CA LEU A 285 2.87 -19.85 5.19
C LEU A 285 2.81 -21.37 5.05
N LEU A 286 1.70 -21.91 4.55
CA LEU A 286 1.57 -23.33 4.24
C LEU A 286 2.57 -23.77 3.17
N LEU A 287 2.74 -23.01 2.10
CA LEU A 287 3.78 -23.32 1.10
C LEU A 287 5.20 -23.26 1.69
N VAL A 288 5.47 -22.32 2.59
CA VAL A 288 6.77 -22.26 3.29
C VAL A 288 6.96 -23.50 4.17
N ALA A 289 5.96 -23.85 4.98
CA ALA A 289 5.99 -25.00 5.88
C ALA A 289 6.22 -26.34 5.14
N ILE A 290 5.64 -26.48 3.95
CA ILE A 290 5.76 -27.71 3.14
C ILE A 290 7.12 -27.80 2.45
N MET A 291 7.67 -26.67 2.01
CA MET A 291 8.78 -26.65 1.04
C MET A 291 10.13 -26.24 1.64
N PHE A 292 10.14 -25.72 2.87
CA PHE A 292 11.35 -25.28 3.57
C PHE A 292 11.49 -25.98 4.93
N PRO A 293 12.70 -26.06 5.49
CA PRO A 293 12.93 -26.63 6.82
C PRO A 293 12.12 -25.89 7.91
N ALA A 294 11.83 -26.58 9.02
CA ALA A 294 11.02 -26.05 10.12
C ALA A 294 11.48 -24.67 10.65
N GLY A 295 12.80 -24.39 10.62
CA GLY A 295 13.35 -23.09 11.03
C GLY A 295 12.92 -21.89 10.17
N ALA A 296 12.38 -22.12 8.97
CA ALA A 296 11.87 -21.05 8.11
C ALA A 296 10.65 -20.34 8.72
N LEU A 297 9.75 -21.08 9.38
CA LEU A 297 8.59 -20.51 10.07
C LEU A 297 9.03 -19.73 11.31
N ALA A 298 9.96 -20.26 12.10
CA ALA A 298 10.53 -19.56 13.25
C ALA A 298 11.15 -18.21 12.83
N THR A 299 11.80 -18.14 11.67
CA THR A 299 12.33 -16.87 11.13
C THR A 299 11.24 -15.84 10.83
N ILE A 300 10.06 -16.27 10.36
CA ILE A 300 8.91 -15.39 10.12
C ILE A 300 8.31 -14.94 11.46
N GLU A 301 8.19 -15.85 12.42
CA GLU A 301 7.70 -15.57 13.77
C GLU A 301 8.56 -14.54 14.48
N HIS A 302 9.88 -14.75 14.55
CA HIS A 302 10.83 -13.81 15.15
C HIS A 302 10.73 -12.41 14.55
N GLN A 303 10.54 -12.34 13.23
CA GLN A 303 10.34 -11.06 12.55
C GLN A 303 9.01 -10.38 12.91
N LEU A 304 7.94 -11.15 13.06
CA LEU A 304 6.66 -10.62 13.51
C LEU A 304 6.77 -10.09 14.94
N LEU A 305 7.36 -10.87 15.85
CA LEU A 305 7.57 -10.50 17.26
C LEU A 305 8.44 -9.24 17.37
N PHE A 306 9.50 -9.16 16.57
CA PHE A 306 10.33 -7.96 16.47
C PHE A 306 9.54 -6.73 16.01
N ARG A 307 8.71 -6.85 14.97
CA ARG A 307 7.90 -5.74 14.44
C ARG A 307 6.85 -5.20 15.41
N VAL A 308 6.34 -6.04 16.32
CA VAL A 308 5.42 -5.64 17.40
C VAL A 308 6.15 -5.22 18.69
N GLY A 309 7.49 -5.27 18.71
CA GLY A 309 8.31 -4.91 19.86
C GLY A 309 8.28 -5.92 21.01
N LEU A 310 7.92 -7.18 20.73
CA LEU A 310 7.98 -8.27 21.71
C LEU A 310 9.35 -8.98 21.73
N GLU A 311 10.17 -8.79 20.70
CA GLU A 311 11.52 -9.36 20.61
C GLU A 311 12.53 -8.31 20.11
N GLN A 312 13.78 -8.39 20.57
CA GLN A 312 14.86 -7.50 20.13
C GLN A 312 15.73 -8.21 19.09
N ALA A 313 16.07 -7.54 17.99
CA ALA A 313 17.01 -8.09 17.02
C ALA A 313 18.44 -7.93 17.55
N ALA A 314 19.18 -9.05 17.66
CA ALA A 314 20.56 -9.12 18.15
C ALA A 314 21.64 -8.30 17.37
N ARG A 315 21.23 -7.46 16.41
CA ARG A 315 22.12 -6.62 15.57
C ARG A 315 21.67 -5.15 15.45
N ARG A 316 20.57 -4.76 16.10
CA ARG A 316 20.12 -3.37 16.22
C ARG A 316 19.73 -3.19 17.68
N ASP A 317 20.75 -3.01 18.50
CA ASP A 317 20.62 -2.93 19.95
C ASP A 317 19.98 -1.60 20.35
N THR A 318 18.64 -1.55 20.30
CA THR A 318 17.72 -0.98 21.30
C THR A 318 16.29 -1.13 20.75
N ALA A 319 15.36 -1.58 21.59
CA ALA A 319 13.95 -1.34 21.31
C ALA A 319 13.78 0.18 21.21
N VAL A 320 13.10 0.63 20.15
CA VAL A 320 12.94 2.05 19.87
C VAL A 320 12.38 2.74 21.14
N GLY A 321 13.01 3.79 21.66
CA GLY A 321 12.43 4.56 22.77
C GLY A 321 11.19 5.32 22.29
N GLY A 322 10.33 5.80 23.20
CA GLY A 322 9.25 6.72 22.82
C GLY A 322 9.77 7.98 22.12
N TYR A 323 10.95 8.47 22.54
CA TYR A 323 11.66 9.56 21.87
C TYR A 323 12.08 9.20 20.44
N GLU A 324 12.73 8.04 20.26
CA GLU A 324 13.19 7.57 18.96
C GLU A 324 12.01 7.36 18.00
N PHE A 325 10.90 6.80 18.49
CA PHE A 325 9.66 6.66 17.73
C PHE A 325 9.17 8.01 17.19
N VAL A 326 9.12 9.04 18.04
CA VAL A 326 8.72 10.40 17.63
C VAL A 326 9.71 10.99 16.62
N THR A 327 11.02 10.81 16.82
CA THR A 327 12.02 11.33 15.88
C THR A 327 11.95 10.64 14.51
N HIS A 328 11.73 9.32 14.50
CA HIS A 328 11.53 8.56 13.26
C HIS A 328 10.23 8.96 12.58
N LEU A 329 9.13 9.08 13.31
CA LEU A 329 7.85 9.53 12.77
C LEU A 329 7.96 10.94 12.18
N TRP A 330 8.66 11.85 12.87
CA TRP A 330 8.92 13.20 12.38
C TRP A 330 9.69 13.18 11.07
N ALA A 331 10.82 12.48 11.00
CA ALA A 331 11.60 12.31 9.76
C ALA A 331 10.78 11.58 8.68
N GLY A 332 9.87 10.70 9.09
CA GLY A 332 8.96 9.96 8.24
C GLY A 332 8.10 10.89 7.37
N LEU A 333 7.57 11.97 7.96
CA LEU A 333 6.66 12.93 7.29
C LEU A 333 7.22 13.54 6.00
N GLU A 334 8.53 13.45 5.76
CA GLU A 334 9.14 13.82 4.49
C GLU A 334 8.63 12.96 3.31
N GLY A 335 8.11 11.76 3.59
CA GLY A 335 7.46 10.88 2.63
C GLY A 335 6.15 11.45 2.09
N MET A 336 5.38 12.15 2.92
CA MET A 336 4.16 12.86 2.52
C MET A 336 4.45 14.22 1.88
N ALA A 337 5.37 15.02 2.44
CA ALA A 337 5.83 16.26 1.83
C ALA A 337 7.22 16.68 2.32
N SER A 338 8.24 16.36 1.53
CA SER A 338 9.64 16.67 1.84
C SER A 338 9.86 18.16 2.13
N GLY A 339 10.57 18.45 3.22
CA GLY A 339 10.85 19.80 3.70
C GLY A 339 9.64 20.57 4.26
N MET A 340 8.42 19.99 4.25
CA MET A 340 7.19 20.70 4.60
C MET A 340 6.42 20.07 5.78
N HIS A 341 7.14 19.56 6.79
CA HIS A 341 6.56 18.93 7.99
C HIS A 341 5.41 19.74 8.62
N ILE A 342 5.57 21.06 8.78
CA ILE A 342 4.55 21.94 9.35
C ILE A 342 3.27 21.94 8.51
N LEU A 343 3.38 21.86 7.18
CA LEU A 343 2.22 21.79 6.30
C LEU A 343 1.50 20.45 6.42
N VAL A 344 2.24 19.33 6.56
CA VAL A 344 1.64 18.00 6.82
C VAL A 344 0.86 18.02 8.13
N LEU A 345 1.49 18.47 9.21
CA LEU A 345 0.86 18.55 10.54
C LEU A 345 -0.32 19.52 10.56
N GLY A 346 -0.19 20.68 9.91
CA GLY A 346 -1.28 21.63 9.74
C GLY A 346 -2.45 21.02 8.97
N SER A 347 -2.18 20.27 7.90
CA SER A 347 -3.22 19.60 7.10
C SER A 347 -3.93 18.51 7.88
N LEU A 348 -3.20 17.71 8.67
CA LEU A 348 -3.78 16.72 9.60
C LEU A 348 -4.66 17.41 10.65
N ALA A 349 -4.17 18.47 11.29
CA ALA A 349 -4.93 19.21 12.31
C ALA A 349 -6.22 19.82 11.73
N ILE A 350 -6.13 20.47 10.55
CA ILE A 350 -7.30 21.04 9.87
C ILE A 350 -8.29 19.94 9.48
N ALA A 351 -7.81 18.81 8.93
CA ALA A 351 -8.68 17.69 8.56
C ALA A 351 -9.41 17.09 9.78
N LEU A 352 -8.72 16.95 10.92
CA LEU A 352 -9.32 16.45 12.16
C LEU A 352 -10.35 17.42 12.73
N VAL A 353 -10.07 18.73 12.74
CA VAL A 353 -11.00 19.75 13.24
C VAL A 353 -12.22 19.87 12.32
N ALA A 354 -12.00 20.02 11.01
CA ALA A 354 -13.06 20.15 10.02
C ALA A 354 -13.90 18.87 9.91
N GLY A 355 -13.25 17.70 9.92
CA GLY A 355 -13.90 16.40 9.94
C GLY A 355 -14.67 16.16 11.23
N GLY A 356 -14.13 16.58 12.38
CA GLY A 356 -14.82 16.52 13.67
C GLY A 356 -16.08 17.39 13.71
N TRP A 357 -16.02 18.60 13.15
CA TRP A 357 -17.19 19.45 12.93
C TRP A 357 -18.20 18.78 11.98
N GLY A 358 -17.73 18.24 10.85
CA GLY A 358 -18.58 17.55 9.87
C GLY A 358 -19.29 16.34 10.47
N TYR A 359 -18.57 15.52 11.23
CA TYR A 359 -19.14 14.39 11.96
C TYR A 359 -20.19 14.83 12.98
N ARG A 360 -19.93 15.89 13.76
CA ARG A 360 -20.89 16.44 14.74
C ARG A 360 -22.20 16.90 14.09
N ARG A 361 -22.11 17.49 12.89
CA ARG A 361 -23.30 17.88 12.12
C ARG A 361 -24.05 16.67 11.56
N LEU A 362 -23.32 15.74 10.93
CA LEU A 362 -23.93 14.58 10.27
C LEU A 362 -24.50 13.56 11.25
N ARG A 363 -23.93 13.39 12.45
CA ARG A 363 -24.43 12.43 13.46
C ARG A 363 -25.82 12.75 13.99
N VAL A 364 -26.25 14.01 13.90
CA VAL A 364 -27.60 14.45 14.29
C VAL A 364 -28.54 14.59 13.10
N SER A 365 -28.10 14.25 11.88
CA SER A 365 -28.96 14.25 10.69
C SER A 365 -30.17 13.36 10.90
N ALA A 366 -31.32 13.75 10.36
CA ALA A 366 -32.52 12.90 10.32
C ALA A 366 -32.30 11.66 9.41
N ASP A 367 -31.44 11.76 8.39
CA ASP A 367 -31.12 10.66 7.48
C ASP A 367 -30.20 9.63 8.15
N ALA A 368 -30.70 8.41 8.31
CA ALA A 368 -29.95 7.29 8.86
C ALA A 368 -28.74 6.89 8.00
N GLY A 369 -28.83 7.04 6.68
CA GLY A 369 -27.75 6.77 5.74
C GLY A 369 -26.59 7.75 5.91
N GLU A 370 -26.88 9.03 6.13
CA GLU A 370 -25.86 10.04 6.43
C GLU A 370 -25.16 9.77 7.76
N ARG A 371 -25.92 9.49 8.83
CA ARG A 371 -25.36 9.12 10.14
C ARG A 371 -24.44 7.90 10.04
N PHE A 372 -24.85 6.90 9.26
CA PHE A 372 -24.06 5.69 9.02
C PHE A 372 -22.74 6.01 8.29
N ARG A 373 -22.80 6.74 7.16
CA ARG A 373 -21.59 7.14 6.40
C ARG A 373 -20.63 7.95 7.25
N ALA A 374 -21.14 8.92 8.01
CA ALA A 374 -20.33 9.74 8.90
C ALA A 374 -19.66 8.91 10.00
N THR A 375 -20.38 7.95 10.60
CA THR A 375 -19.84 7.06 11.63
C THR A 375 -18.77 6.13 11.06
N ALA A 376 -19.00 5.57 9.88
CA ALA A 376 -18.04 4.68 9.23
C ALA A 376 -16.76 5.42 8.80
N LEU A 377 -16.89 6.62 8.22
CA LEU A 377 -15.75 7.49 7.93
C LEU A 377 -14.99 7.85 9.21
N ALA A 378 -15.67 8.32 10.26
CA ALA A 378 -15.02 8.67 11.53
C ALA A 378 -14.29 7.46 12.16
N ALA A 379 -14.92 6.29 12.16
CA ALA A 379 -14.29 5.05 12.64
C ALA A 379 -13.05 4.68 11.82
N SER A 380 -13.07 4.92 10.50
CA SER A 380 -11.92 4.63 9.63
C SER A 380 -10.70 5.50 9.93
N LEU A 381 -10.87 6.73 10.46
CA LEU A 381 -9.76 7.61 10.88
C LEU A 381 -9.01 7.09 12.12
N LEU A 382 -9.56 6.10 12.82
CA LEU A 382 -8.86 5.49 13.95
C LEU A 382 -7.91 4.37 13.49
N VAL A 383 -8.10 3.81 12.30
CA VAL A 383 -7.32 2.66 11.82
C VAL A 383 -5.84 3.00 11.63
N PRO A 384 -5.47 4.07 10.89
CA PRO A 384 -4.06 4.43 10.73
C PRO A 384 -3.31 4.70 12.05
N PRO A 385 -3.78 5.58 12.97
CA PRO A 385 -3.04 5.85 14.21
C PRO A 385 -2.99 4.65 15.16
N LEU A 386 -4.06 3.85 15.25
CA LEU A 386 -4.02 2.61 16.04
C LEU A 386 -2.99 1.64 15.49
N TRP A 387 -2.84 1.54 14.17
CA TRP A 387 -1.80 0.71 13.56
C TRP A 387 -0.39 1.21 13.89
N LEU A 388 -0.15 2.53 13.79
CA LEU A 388 1.15 3.12 14.12
C LEU A 388 1.54 2.85 15.58
N VAL A 389 0.58 2.83 16.50
CA VAL A 389 0.83 2.54 17.93
C VAL A 389 1.00 1.04 18.19
N LEU A 390 0.15 0.19 17.59
CA LEU A 390 0.22 -1.26 17.81
C LEU A 390 1.50 -1.87 17.21
N PHE A 391 1.95 -1.33 16.07
CA PHE A 391 3.17 -1.75 15.38
C PHE A 391 4.24 -0.66 15.47
N TRP A 392 4.40 -0.07 16.65
CA TRP A 392 5.23 1.12 16.84
C TRP A 392 6.70 0.92 16.47
N GLN A 393 7.29 -0.24 16.78
CA GLN A 393 8.68 -0.54 16.40
C GLN A 393 8.83 -0.65 14.88
N HIS A 394 7.96 -1.42 14.23
CA HIS A 394 7.89 -1.48 12.77
C HIS A 394 7.65 -0.10 12.15
N SER A 395 6.78 0.70 12.76
CA SER A 395 6.45 2.05 12.29
C SER A 395 7.63 3.01 12.41
N ALA A 396 8.47 2.89 13.44
CA ALA A 396 9.69 3.65 13.57
C ALA A 396 10.75 3.23 12.54
N GLU A 397 11.00 1.93 12.40
CA GLU A 397 11.99 1.40 11.45
C GLU A 397 11.65 1.74 9.99
N HIS A 398 10.36 1.88 9.72
CA HIS A 398 9.83 2.11 8.39
C HIS A 398 9.11 3.45 8.26
N ALA A 399 9.42 4.40 9.15
CA ALA A 399 8.69 5.67 9.24
C ALA A 399 8.63 6.45 7.93
N TRP A 400 9.68 6.34 7.12
CA TRP A 400 9.82 7.00 5.82
C TRP A 400 8.76 6.62 4.77
N PHE A 401 8.01 5.53 4.95
CA PHE A 401 6.81 5.24 4.15
C PHE A 401 5.57 4.93 4.98
N MET A 402 5.73 4.59 6.26
CA MET A 402 4.59 4.26 7.13
C MET A 402 3.74 5.48 7.44
N ASP A 403 4.31 6.69 7.42
CA ASP A 403 3.58 7.95 7.56
C ASP A 403 2.49 8.14 6.49
N ARG A 404 2.70 7.61 5.27
CA ARG A 404 1.80 7.75 4.12
C ARG A 404 0.38 7.25 4.40
N ILE A 405 0.20 6.31 5.33
CA ILE A 405 -1.12 5.83 5.72
C ILE A 405 -1.98 6.94 6.35
N LEU A 406 -1.35 7.98 6.93
CA LEU A 406 -2.00 9.18 7.47
C LEU A 406 -2.63 10.06 6.38
N THR A 407 -2.33 9.80 5.10
CA THR A 407 -3.06 10.40 3.97
C THR A 407 -4.56 10.13 4.10
N TRP A 408 -4.94 8.97 4.63
CA TRP A 408 -6.35 8.66 4.88
C TRP A 408 -6.98 9.56 5.94
N ASP A 409 -6.25 9.94 6.99
CA ASP A 409 -6.76 10.83 8.02
C ASP A 409 -7.08 12.21 7.47
N ILE A 410 -6.23 12.72 6.57
CA ILE A 410 -6.49 13.94 5.82
C ILE A 410 -7.70 13.75 4.90
N ALA A 411 -7.71 12.66 4.12
CA ALA A 411 -8.73 12.41 3.09
C ALA A 411 -10.12 12.23 3.70
N GLY A 412 -10.25 11.37 4.70
CA GLY A 412 -11.51 11.08 5.37
C GLY A 412 -12.00 12.24 6.24
N GLY A 413 -11.10 13.00 6.87
CA GLY A 413 -11.45 14.24 7.57
C GLY A 413 -12.03 15.30 6.63
N MET A 414 -11.38 15.54 5.48
CA MET A 414 -11.90 16.45 4.45
C MET A 414 -13.18 15.94 3.79
N ALA A 415 -13.32 14.62 3.62
CA ALA A 415 -14.54 14.00 3.10
C ALA A 415 -15.73 14.21 4.05
N LEU A 416 -15.53 14.04 5.36
CA LEU A 416 -16.55 14.33 6.39
C LEU A 416 -16.99 15.79 6.34
N PHE A 417 -16.03 16.71 6.20
CA PHE A 417 -16.32 18.13 6.04
C PHE A 417 -17.14 18.40 4.77
N ALA A 418 -16.72 17.85 3.63
CA ALA A 418 -17.40 18.03 2.34
C ALA A 418 -18.85 17.50 2.35
N LEU A 419 -19.09 16.34 2.99
CA LEU A 419 -20.44 15.79 3.16
C LEU A 419 -21.35 16.74 3.95
N ALA A 420 -20.81 17.37 5.00
CA ALA A 420 -21.54 18.23 5.92
C ALA A 420 -21.91 19.61 5.33
N LEU A 421 -21.14 20.12 4.36
CA LEU A 421 -21.33 21.48 3.79
C LEU A 421 -22.65 21.68 3.06
N ARG A 422 -23.24 20.63 2.49
CA ARG A 422 -24.39 20.76 1.59
C ARG A 422 -25.73 20.37 2.19
N GLN A 423 -25.79 20.04 3.48
CA GLN A 423 -27.09 19.85 4.14
C GLN A 423 -27.84 21.19 4.12
N PRO A 424 -29.05 21.28 3.54
CA PRO A 424 -29.88 22.46 3.71
C PRO A 424 -30.03 22.71 5.22
N ALA A 425 -29.96 23.97 5.62
CA ALA A 425 -30.31 24.34 6.98
C ALA A 425 -31.74 23.80 7.21
N SER A 426 -31.89 22.90 8.16
CA SER A 426 -33.22 22.56 8.67
C SER A 426 -33.76 23.84 9.30
N GLU A 427 -34.61 24.55 8.57
CA GLU A 427 -35.45 25.62 9.12
C GLU A 427 -36.43 25.04 10.15
#